data_AF-T5LPH7-F1
#
_entry.id   AF-T5LPH7-F1
#
_cell.length_a   1.000
_cell.length_b   1.000
_cell.length_c   1.000
_cell.angle_alpha   90.00
_cell.angle_beta   90.00
_cell.angle_gamma   90.00
#
_symmetry.space_group_name_H-M   'P 1'
#
loop_
_entity.id
_entity.type
_entity.pdbx_description
1 polymer ?
#
loop_
_entity_poly.entity_id
_entity_poly.type
_entity_poly.pdbx_seq_one_letter_code
_entity_poly.pdbx_strand_id
1 'polypeptide(L)'
;MKFRHFFLGLMVILLTTSCHQERQPGEEEITQIAKEAYIYGYPMIGLYGDMYIRAIDRDGRRFLKPFNELAWRSIYDPVTVYKAETVGNMDEEPLPDMEPVQTIRSGGAQSGMAYGSVWFDLKNEPCVLRVPGTLAGRYFSIQFVDLFSNTFDYISNRRDGNRGGRYLIASSSWKGQKPSGIDRFIKSRSSYVLGVFRIRIESSGDLKNVEKLMSRFSIVPLSRYTGTTGQEKMTVVSYPAFSPEKAKTPEYFAYLNFMLQFCSIPQEESDLMKRFARIGIEPGKPFDYASLSETRKKALIDGMAAGQTELEALARADSGKLNPVYKTEEKTEENYPYRAYMADRYPFGRSSEEMLAIVYETEAGRKKLVGRNRYELRFEKDRLPPVDAFWTLTVYSSGKKPSLKPNSAYILNSASQILQLNEDGSLSIPLQQEIPESLKRTNWLSVPSGPFFVLLQLYQPREEALKGIWSPPQLRNPDGAGAENRALPSVVVPGT
;
A
#
# COMPACT_ATOMS: atom_id res chain seq x y z
N MET A 1 13.95 -24.88 93.44
CA MET A 1 14.63 -24.26 92.29
C MET A 1 14.20 -25.00 91.02
N LYS A 2 13.77 -24.27 89.99
CA LYS A 2 13.42 -24.68 88.60
C LYS A 2 11.99 -25.15 88.29
N PHE A 3 11.21 -24.19 87.81
CA PHE A 3 10.09 -24.32 86.86
C PHE A 3 10.61 -24.66 85.46
N ARG A 4 9.81 -25.39 84.67
CA ARG A 4 9.78 -25.24 83.20
C ARG A 4 8.37 -25.56 82.69
N HIS A 5 7.68 -24.52 82.21
CA HIS A 5 6.39 -24.57 81.53
C HIS A 5 6.58 -24.66 80.02
N PHE A 6 5.72 -25.44 79.37
CA PHE A 6 5.60 -25.57 77.92
C PHE A 6 4.60 -24.50 77.44
N PHE A 7 5.00 -23.61 76.54
CA PHE A 7 4.11 -22.65 75.87
C PHE A 7 4.04 -23.03 74.38
N LEU A 8 2.83 -23.34 73.91
CA LEU A 8 2.49 -23.54 72.50
C LEU A 8 2.06 -22.17 71.94
N GLY A 9 2.88 -21.57 71.07
CA GLY A 9 2.63 -20.28 70.44
C GLY A 9 1.90 -20.42 69.10
N LEU A 10 0.74 -19.77 69.01
CA LEU A 10 -0.09 -19.60 67.82
C LEU A 10 0.61 -18.66 66.81
N MET A 11 0.88 -19.13 65.59
CA MET A 11 1.47 -18.33 64.51
C MET A 11 0.35 -17.82 63.59
N VAL A 12 0.02 -16.53 63.71
CA VAL A 12 -0.91 -15.83 62.82
C VAL A 12 -0.15 -15.39 61.57
N ILE A 13 -0.51 -15.96 60.41
CA ILE A 13 0.00 -15.52 59.11
C ILE A 13 -0.91 -14.39 58.61
N LEU A 14 -0.40 -13.16 58.69
CA LEU A 14 -0.98 -11.99 58.02
C LEU A 14 -0.66 -12.05 56.52
N LEU A 15 -1.63 -12.49 55.71
CA LEU A 15 -1.61 -12.32 54.27
C LEU A 15 -1.90 -10.85 53.94
N THR A 16 -0.85 -10.05 53.74
CA THR A 16 -1.01 -8.73 53.11
C THR A 16 -1.16 -8.91 51.61
N THR A 17 -2.39 -8.89 51.12
CA THR A 17 -2.69 -8.62 49.70
C THR A 17 -2.30 -7.17 49.41
N SER A 18 -1.06 -6.95 48.97
CA SER A 18 -0.69 -5.70 48.32
C SER A 18 -1.42 -5.63 46.98
N CYS A 19 -2.52 -4.88 46.93
CA CYS A 19 -3.03 -4.31 45.68
C CYS A 19 -1.90 -3.50 45.06
N HIS A 20 -1.23 -4.06 44.04
CA HIS A 20 -0.27 -3.30 43.26
C HIS A 20 -1.08 -2.40 42.33
N GLN A 21 -1.41 -1.19 42.81
CA GLN A 21 -2.00 -0.16 41.97
C GLN A 21 -0.93 0.25 40.95
N GLU A 22 -1.12 -0.15 39.68
CA GLU A 22 -0.17 0.18 38.61
C GLU A 22 0.02 1.71 38.57
N ARG A 23 1.29 2.13 38.62
CA ARG A 23 1.66 3.55 38.59
C ARG A 23 1.19 4.16 37.27
N GLN A 24 0.52 5.30 37.35
CA GLN A 24 0.19 6.11 36.17
C GLN A 24 1.47 6.47 35.39
N PRO A 25 1.45 6.39 34.04
CA PRO A 25 2.65 6.66 33.25
C PRO A 25 3.11 8.12 33.40
N GLY A 26 4.42 8.32 33.44
CA GLY A 26 5.02 9.66 33.44
C GLY A 26 4.94 10.34 32.07
N GLU A 27 5.27 11.63 31.98
CA GLU A 27 5.19 12.42 30.74
C GLU A 27 6.02 11.80 29.59
N GLU A 28 7.31 11.52 29.85
CA GLU A 28 8.21 10.89 28.87
C GLU A 28 7.71 9.53 28.39
N GLU A 29 7.14 8.74 29.31
CA GLU A 29 6.55 7.45 28.98
C GLU A 29 5.30 7.60 28.12
N ILE A 30 4.43 8.59 28.39
CA ILE A 30 3.28 8.89 27.54
C ILE A 30 3.74 9.31 26.14
N THR A 31 4.72 10.20 26.04
CA THR A 31 5.28 10.65 24.76
C THR A 31 5.80 9.47 23.94
N GLN A 32 6.55 8.55 24.56
CA GLN A 32 7.08 7.39 23.88
C GLN A 32 5.98 6.40 23.44
N ILE A 33 4.99 6.12 24.30
CA ILE A 33 3.86 5.24 23.95
C ILE A 33 3.03 5.87 22.82
N ALA A 34 2.79 7.18 22.87
CA ALA A 34 2.05 7.91 21.85
C ALA A 34 2.76 7.91 20.50
N LYS A 35 4.09 8.06 20.49
CA LYS A 35 4.93 7.91 19.30
C LYS A 35 4.76 6.54 18.66
N GLU A 36 4.92 5.48 19.45
CA GLU A 36 4.80 4.10 18.97
C GLU A 36 3.39 3.79 18.45
N ALA A 37 2.35 4.25 19.15
CA ALA A 37 0.97 4.05 18.73
C ALA A 37 0.61 4.86 17.47
N TYR A 38 1.16 6.07 17.34
CA TYR A 38 1.03 6.88 16.13
C TYR A 38 1.62 6.13 14.94
N ILE A 39 2.87 5.67 15.03
CA ILE A 39 3.53 4.89 13.97
C ILE A 39 2.76 3.60 13.67
N TYR A 40 2.37 2.85 14.70
CA TYR A 40 1.65 1.58 14.55
C TYR A 40 0.32 1.74 13.80
N GLY A 41 -0.46 2.76 14.15
CA GLY A 41 -1.77 3.04 13.57
C GLY A 41 -1.72 3.71 12.19
N TYR A 42 -0.57 4.23 11.77
CA TYR A 42 -0.44 5.11 10.60
C TYR A 42 -1.09 4.53 9.33
N PRO A 43 -0.76 3.28 8.92
CA PRO A 43 -1.42 2.64 7.78
C PRO A 43 -2.93 2.49 7.97
N MET A 44 -3.36 2.17 9.19
CA MET A 44 -4.75 1.86 9.52
C MET A 44 -5.64 3.10 9.40
N ILE A 45 -5.14 4.27 9.81
CA ILE A 45 -5.89 5.53 9.70
C ILE A 45 -5.95 6.01 8.25
N GLY A 46 -4.86 5.85 7.48
CA GLY A 46 -4.89 6.11 6.04
C GLY A 46 -5.92 5.23 5.31
N LEU A 47 -5.95 3.94 5.64
CA LEU A 47 -6.92 2.98 5.10
C LEU A 47 -8.35 3.27 5.56
N TYR A 48 -8.54 3.70 6.81
CA TYR A 48 -9.86 4.13 7.28
C TYR A 48 -10.39 5.30 6.45
N GLY A 49 -9.53 6.26 6.12
CA GLY A 49 -9.89 7.37 5.25
C GLY A 49 -10.33 6.94 3.86
N ASP A 50 -9.56 6.06 3.21
CA ASP A 50 -9.95 5.50 1.90
C ASP A 50 -11.27 4.73 1.98
N MET A 51 -11.43 3.88 2.99
CA MET A 51 -12.64 3.10 3.24
C MET A 51 -13.86 3.99 3.47
N TYR A 52 -13.72 5.02 4.32
CA TYR A 52 -14.79 5.95 4.64
C TYR A 52 -15.29 6.66 3.39
N ILE A 53 -14.36 7.26 2.64
CA ILE A 53 -14.67 8.05 1.46
C ILE A 53 -15.28 7.21 0.34
N ARG A 54 -14.84 5.96 0.17
CA ARG A 54 -15.18 5.16 -1.02
C ARG A 54 -16.28 4.13 -0.81
N ALA A 55 -16.54 3.72 0.43
CA ALA A 55 -17.47 2.64 0.75
C ALA A 55 -18.51 2.99 1.83
N ILE A 56 -18.30 4.05 2.63
CA ILE A 56 -19.18 4.40 3.76
C ILE A 56 -20.00 5.67 3.45
N ASP A 57 -19.33 6.76 3.05
CA ASP A 57 -19.94 8.07 2.81
C ASP A 57 -20.71 8.10 1.49
N ARG A 58 -21.96 7.63 1.49
CA ARG A 58 -22.81 7.49 0.29
C ARG A 58 -23.14 8.82 -0.39
N ASP A 59 -23.14 9.91 0.37
CA ASP A 59 -23.46 11.25 -0.13
C ASP A 59 -22.19 11.98 -0.62
N GLY A 60 -21.01 11.44 -0.26
CA GLY A 60 -19.72 11.97 -0.68
C GLY A 60 -19.48 11.81 -2.18
N ARG A 61 -18.97 12.88 -2.82
CA ARG A 61 -18.63 12.90 -4.27
C ARG A 61 -17.62 11.83 -4.72
N ARG A 62 -16.94 11.18 -3.78
CA ARG A 62 -15.90 10.17 -4.03
C ARG A 62 -16.31 8.76 -3.62
N PHE A 63 -17.57 8.58 -3.20
CA PHE A 63 -18.17 7.27 -3.04
C PHE A 63 -18.04 6.48 -4.34
N LEU A 64 -17.58 5.23 -4.25
CA LEU A 64 -17.48 4.36 -5.42
C LEU A 64 -18.60 3.32 -5.41
N LYS A 65 -18.59 2.47 -4.38
CA LYS A 65 -19.52 1.36 -4.19
C LYS A 65 -19.57 1.00 -2.70
N PRO A 66 -20.70 0.50 -2.20
CA PRO A 66 -20.77 0.01 -0.83
C PRO A 66 -19.85 -1.22 -0.66
N PHE A 67 -19.68 -1.66 0.59
CA PHE A 67 -18.92 -2.86 0.89
C PHE A 67 -19.37 -4.07 0.06
N ASN A 68 -18.42 -4.95 -0.25
CA ASN A 68 -18.61 -6.19 -1.01
C ASN A 68 -19.11 -6.00 -2.46
N GLU A 69 -19.15 -4.76 -2.97
CA GLU A 69 -19.44 -4.45 -4.37
C GLU A 69 -18.19 -3.98 -5.11
N LEU A 70 -17.92 -4.61 -6.24
CA LEU A 70 -16.75 -4.29 -7.06
C LEU A 70 -16.97 -2.97 -7.82
N ALA A 71 -16.15 -1.98 -7.53
CA ALA A 71 -16.06 -0.74 -8.29
C ALA A 71 -14.99 -0.87 -9.36
N TRP A 72 -15.39 -0.89 -10.62
CA TRP A 72 -14.48 -0.63 -11.74
C TRP A 72 -14.34 0.87 -11.87
N ARG A 73 -13.11 1.38 -11.77
CA ARG A 73 -12.87 2.77 -12.16
C ARG A 73 -12.73 2.79 -13.67
N SER A 74 -13.48 3.69 -14.31
CA SER A 74 -13.44 3.86 -15.76
C SER A 74 -11.98 3.98 -16.21
N ILE A 75 -11.65 3.39 -17.36
CA ILE A 75 -10.33 3.44 -18.01
C ILE A 75 -9.82 4.89 -18.19
N TYR A 76 -10.67 5.89 -17.95
CA TYR A 76 -10.41 7.32 -18.09
C TYR A 76 -10.41 8.12 -16.78
N ASP A 77 -10.60 7.49 -15.62
CA ASP A 77 -10.75 8.18 -14.34
C ASP A 77 -9.42 8.18 -13.54
N PRO A 78 -8.82 9.36 -13.22
CA PRO A 78 -7.55 9.43 -12.51
C PRO A 78 -7.64 8.87 -11.07
N VAL A 79 -6.67 8.06 -10.68
CA VAL A 79 -6.49 7.57 -9.30
C VAL A 79 -5.90 8.67 -8.44
N THR A 80 -6.75 9.45 -7.77
CA THR A 80 -6.23 10.34 -6.72
C THR A 80 -5.95 9.54 -5.46
N VAL A 81 -4.66 9.41 -5.11
CA VAL A 81 -4.17 8.91 -3.82
C VAL A 81 -3.85 10.14 -2.97
N TYR A 82 -4.52 10.29 -1.82
CA TYR A 82 -4.35 11.46 -0.95
C TYR A 82 -3.34 11.13 0.15
N LYS A 83 -2.36 12.01 0.38
CA LYS A 83 -1.60 12.06 1.62
C LYS A 83 -2.51 12.54 2.76
N ALA A 84 -2.30 12.02 3.98
CA ALA A 84 -3.02 12.46 5.18
C ALA A 84 -2.93 13.97 5.42
N GLU A 85 -1.92 14.63 4.86
CA GLU A 85 -1.68 16.07 5.00
C GLU A 85 -2.61 16.99 4.19
N THR A 86 -3.30 16.49 3.17
CA THR A 86 -3.94 17.33 2.14
C THR A 86 -5.47 17.43 2.23
N VAL A 87 -6.07 17.19 3.39
CA VAL A 87 -7.54 17.29 3.54
C VAL A 87 -7.92 18.34 4.57
N GLY A 88 -7.20 19.46 4.49
CA GLY A 88 -7.54 20.70 5.16
C GLY A 88 -8.25 21.61 4.17
N ASN A 89 -9.45 22.03 4.57
CA ASN A 89 -10.33 23.02 3.96
C ASN A 89 -11.13 22.55 2.72
N MET A 90 -12.41 22.23 2.92
CA MET A 90 -13.38 22.01 1.84
C MET A 90 -14.79 22.53 2.17
N ASP A 91 -14.90 23.73 2.77
CA ASP A 91 -16.19 24.46 2.89
C ASP A 91 -16.30 25.64 1.90
N GLU A 92 -15.33 25.85 1.02
CA GLU A 92 -15.43 26.84 -0.06
C GLU A 92 -15.74 26.14 -1.38
N GLU A 93 -16.75 26.64 -2.11
CA GLU A 93 -16.95 26.27 -3.52
C GLU A 93 -15.61 26.39 -4.26
N PRO A 94 -15.24 25.42 -5.11
CA PRO A 94 -14.02 25.54 -5.87
C PRO A 94 -14.15 26.75 -6.79
N LEU A 95 -13.39 27.82 -6.50
CA LEU A 95 -13.08 28.84 -7.48
C LEU A 95 -12.61 28.14 -8.76
N PRO A 96 -13.07 28.56 -9.95
CA PRO A 96 -13.02 27.79 -11.20
C PRO A 96 -11.62 27.33 -11.66
N ASP A 97 -10.54 27.76 -11.00
CA ASP A 97 -9.15 27.51 -11.39
C ASP A 97 -8.29 26.74 -10.35
N MET A 98 -8.87 26.23 -9.25
CA MET A 98 -8.12 25.50 -8.22
C MET A 98 -8.24 23.97 -8.37
N GLU A 99 -7.48 23.33 -9.29
CA GLU A 99 -7.43 21.85 -9.25
C GLU A 99 -6.58 21.29 -8.07
N PRO A 100 -6.86 20.06 -7.59
CA PRO A 100 -6.40 19.51 -6.31
C PRO A 100 -4.87 19.50 -6.11
N VAL A 101 -4.47 19.73 -4.86
CA VAL A 101 -3.08 19.85 -4.38
C VAL A 101 -2.25 18.56 -4.50
N GLN A 102 -2.87 17.41 -4.79
CA GLN A 102 -2.13 16.21 -5.21
C GLN A 102 -3.01 15.33 -6.10
N THR A 103 -3.11 15.67 -7.38
CA THR A 103 -3.64 14.75 -8.39
C THR A 103 -2.46 13.97 -8.99
N ILE A 104 -2.05 12.86 -8.38
CA ILE A 104 -1.28 11.87 -9.14
C ILE A 104 -2.29 11.25 -10.09
N ARG A 105 -2.30 11.65 -11.37
CA ARG A 105 -3.13 10.98 -12.38
C ARG A 105 -2.49 9.63 -12.72
N SER A 106 -2.57 8.66 -11.81
CA SER A 106 -2.33 7.25 -12.15
C SER A 106 -3.63 6.73 -12.77
N GLY A 107 -3.66 6.31 -14.03
CA GLY A 107 -3.64 4.88 -14.30
C GLY A 107 -5.01 4.34 -14.72
N GLY A 108 -5.43 4.64 -15.95
CA GLY A 108 -6.45 3.84 -16.64
C GLY A 108 -6.09 3.64 -18.12
N ALA A 109 -5.75 4.73 -18.81
CA ALA A 109 -5.23 4.65 -20.18
C ALA A 109 -3.68 4.59 -20.24
N GLN A 110 -2.99 5.05 -19.19
CA GLN A 110 -1.54 5.33 -19.26
C GLN A 110 -0.62 4.16 -18.88
N SER A 111 -1.12 3.12 -18.20
CA SER A 111 -0.32 1.94 -17.78
C SER A 111 -0.58 0.69 -18.62
N GLY A 112 -1.45 0.77 -19.63
CA GLY A 112 -1.97 -0.42 -20.31
C GLY A 112 -2.73 -1.35 -19.37
N MET A 113 -3.33 -0.82 -18.28
CA MET A 113 -4.06 -1.56 -17.27
C MET A 113 -5.39 -0.90 -16.95
N ALA A 114 -6.42 -1.71 -16.82
CA ALA A 114 -7.68 -1.33 -16.23
C ALA A 114 -7.72 -1.76 -14.75
N TYR A 115 -8.32 -0.92 -13.91
CA TYR A 115 -8.29 -1.08 -12.45
C TYR A 115 -9.69 -1.21 -11.88
N GLY A 116 -9.80 -2.03 -10.85
CA GLY A 116 -10.98 -2.14 -10.01
C GLY A 116 -10.61 -2.23 -8.56
N SER A 117 -11.60 -2.06 -7.70
CA SER A 117 -11.39 -2.19 -6.26
C SER A 117 -12.67 -2.45 -5.51
N VAL A 118 -12.52 -3.07 -4.35
CA VAL A 118 -13.62 -3.35 -3.44
C VAL A 118 -13.11 -3.26 -2.01
N TRP A 119 -13.92 -2.71 -1.13
CA TRP A 119 -13.76 -2.91 0.30
C TRP A 119 -14.62 -4.10 0.70
N PHE A 120 -13.99 -5.18 1.12
CA PHE A 120 -14.68 -6.32 1.70
C PHE A 120 -15.07 -6.00 3.14
N ASP A 121 -16.31 -6.29 3.50
CA ASP A 121 -16.79 -6.36 4.87
C ASP A 121 -17.03 -7.83 5.21
N LEU A 122 -16.14 -8.37 6.05
CA LEU A 122 -16.06 -9.77 6.47
C LEU A 122 -16.40 -9.94 7.95
N LYS A 123 -17.01 -8.93 8.59
CA LYS A 123 -17.24 -8.91 10.04
C LYS A 123 -18.34 -9.90 10.47
N ASN A 124 -19.34 -10.09 9.61
CA ASN A 124 -20.46 -10.99 9.86
C ASN A 124 -20.15 -12.35 9.23
N GLU A 125 -19.93 -12.37 7.91
CA GLU A 125 -19.63 -13.59 7.17
C GLU A 125 -18.51 -13.40 6.12
N PRO A 126 -17.85 -14.48 5.68
CA PRO A 126 -16.97 -14.47 4.52
C PRO A 126 -17.68 -14.07 3.23
N CYS A 127 -16.88 -13.66 2.25
CA CYS A 127 -17.35 -13.48 0.88
C CYS A 127 -16.73 -14.53 -0.06
N VAL A 128 -17.50 -14.96 -1.05
CA VAL A 128 -17.00 -15.74 -2.18
C VAL A 128 -16.80 -14.81 -3.37
N LEU A 129 -15.54 -14.63 -3.76
CA LEU A 129 -15.13 -13.96 -4.97
C LEU A 129 -15.03 -14.98 -6.11
N ARG A 130 -15.78 -14.73 -7.18
CA ARG A 130 -15.68 -15.49 -8.43
C ARG A 130 -14.84 -14.72 -9.44
N VAL A 131 -13.77 -15.37 -9.91
CA VAL A 131 -12.93 -14.90 -11.01
C VAL A 131 -13.35 -15.64 -12.29
N PRO A 132 -13.65 -14.94 -13.39
CA PRO A 132 -14.11 -15.57 -14.63
C PRO A 132 -13.05 -16.51 -15.24
N GLY A 133 -13.52 -17.63 -15.80
CA GLY A 133 -12.68 -18.77 -16.19
C GLY A 133 -11.84 -18.64 -17.46
N THR A 134 -11.71 -17.46 -18.07
CA THR A 134 -10.89 -17.25 -19.26
C THR A 134 -10.35 -15.83 -19.28
N LEU A 135 -9.12 -15.66 -18.84
CA LEU A 135 -8.39 -14.41 -18.99
C LEU A 135 -7.52 -14.43 -20.25
N ALA A 136 -7.70 -15.38 -21.17
CA ALA A 136 -6.99 -15.44 -22.46
C ALA A 136 -5.46 -15.21 -22.36
N GLY A 137 -4.82 -15.63 -21.27
CA GLY A 137 -3.39 -15.40 -21.02
C GLY A 137 -3.01 -13.97 -20.62
N ARG A 138 -3.97 -13.03 -20.55
CA ARG A 138 -3.74 -11.64 -20.17
C ARG A 138 -3.34 -11.52 -18.72
N TYR A 139 -2.42 -10.60 -18.43
CA TYR A 139 -2.02 -10.31 -17.06
C TYR A 139 -3.24 -9.84 -16.25
N PHE A 140 -3.41 -10.41 -15.07
CA PHE A 140 -4.30 -9.93 -14.03
C PHE A 140 -3.71 -10.18 -12.65
N SER A 141 -4.12 -9.34 -11.71
CA SER A 141 -3.84 -9.53 -10.29
C SER A 141 -4.96 -8.95 -9.46
N ILE A 142 -5.35 -9.65 -8.40
CA ILE A 142 -6.22 -9.17 -7.35
C ILE A 142 -5.39 -9.19 -6.08
N GLN A 143 -4.98 -8.02 -5.63
CA GLN A 143 -4.21 -7.82 -4.41
C GLN A 143 -5.16 -7.70 -3.22
N PHE A 144 -4.85 -8.37 -2.11
CA PHE A 144 -5.59 -8.24 -0.87
C PHE A 144 -4.74 -7.55 0.19
N VAL A 145 -5.25 -6.43 0.71
CA VAL A 145 -4.57 -5.58 1.70
C VAL A 145 -5.40 -5.56 2.98
N ASP A 146 -4.80 -5.92 4.10
CA ASP A 146 -5.42 -5.85 5.42
C ASP A 146 -5.36 -4.43 6.01
N LEU A 147 -5.99 -4.21 7.17
CA LEU A 147 -6.00 -2.91 7.85
C LEU A 147 -4.63 -2.47 8.40
N PHE A 148 -3.62 -3.34 8.40
CA PHE A 148 -2.25 -2.99 8.74
C PHE A 148 -1.45 -2.53 7.50
N SER A 149 -2.10 -2.47 6.32
CA SER A 149 -1.47 -2.22 5.02
C SER A 149 -0.53 -3.34 4.57
N ASN A 150 -0.65 -4.56 5.12
CA ASN A 150 0.07 -5.70 4.61
C ASN A 150 -0.67 -6.27 3.40
N THR A 151 0.06 -6.50 2.31
CA THR A 151 -0.43 -7.35 1.23
C THR A 151 -0.21 -8.80 1.60
N PHE A 152 -1.27 -9.45 2.04
CA PHE A 152 -1.19 -10.79 2.60
C PHE A 152 -1.52 -11.89 1.58
N ASP A 153 -2.15 -11.54 0.45
CA ASP A 153 -2.54 -12.51 -0.56
C ASP A 153 -2.71 -11.88 -1.95
N TYR A 154 -2.54 -12.70 -3.00
CA TYR A 154 -2.86 -12.37 -4.39
C TYR A 154 -3.63 -13.49 -5.05
N ILE A 155 -4.68 -13.15 -5.82
CA ILE A 155 -5.17 -14.00 -6.91
C ILE A 155 -4.59 -13.47 -8.22
N SER A 156 -3.76 -14.26 -8.92
CA SER A 156 -3.08 -13.80 -10.14
C SER A 156 -2.71 -14.94 -11.08
N ASN A 157 -2.28 -14.63 -12.31
CA ASN A 157 -1.79 -15.65 -13.24
C ASN A 157 -0.63 -16.45 -12.62
N ARG A 158 0.28 -15.77 -11.92
CA ARG A 158 1.47 -16.36 -11.29
C ARG A 158 1.11 -17.43 -10.27
N ARG A 159 0.07 -17.17 -9.45
CA ARG A 159 -0.26 -18.03 -8.31
C ARG A 159 -1.40 -19.01 -8.58
N ASP A 160 -2.35 -18.64 -9.43
CA ASP A 160 -3.60 -19.40 -9.65
C ASP A 160 -3.80 -19.82 -11.11
N GLY A 161 -2.92 -19.38 -12.01
CA GLY A 161 -3.06 -19.59 -13.45
C GLY A 161 -4.24 -18.80 -14.05
N ASN A 162 -4.68 -19.23 -15.23
CA ASN A 162 -5.60 -18.47 -16.08
C ASN A 162 -7.04 -19.00 -16.12
N ARG A 163 -7.32 -20.03 -15.31
CA ARG A 163 -8.57 -20.81 -15.30
C ARG A 163 -9.70 -20.17 -14.50
N GLY A 164 -9.47 -19.00 -13.90
CA GLY A 164 -10.40 -18.38 -12.95
C GLY A 164 -10.63 -19.25 -11.71
N GLY A 165 -11.74 -19.03 -11.01
CA GLY A 165 -12.07 -19.84 -9.85
C GLY A 165 -13.01 -19.17 -8.87
N ARG A 166 -13.22 -19.83 -7.74
CA ARG A 166 -14.00 -19.38 -6.59
C ARG A 166 -13.11 -19.31 -5.37
N TYR A 167 -13.05 -18.14 -4.75
CA TYR A 167 -12.13 -17.83 -3.67
C TYR A 167 -12.94 -17.40 -2.46
N LEU A 168 -12.77 -18.12 -1.36
CA LEU A 168 -13.38 -17.75 -0.08
C LEU A 168 -12.47 -16.76 0.62
N ILE A 169 -12.98 -15.59 0.97
CA ILE A 169 -12.26 -14.55 1.67
C ILE A 169 -12.92 -14.37 3.03
N ALA A 170 -12.19 -14.61 4.12
CA ALA A 170 -12.71 -14.49 5.48
C ALA A 170 -11.77 -13.71 6.38
N SER A 171 -12.34 -13.10 7.42
CA SER A 171 -11.59 -12.59 8.56
C SER A 171 -11.06 -13.74 9.42
N SER A 172 -10.04 -13.48 10.23
CA SER A 172 -9.41 -14.54 11.03
C SER A 172 -10.29 -15.05 12.18
N SER A 173 -11.28 -14.23 12.57
CA SER A 173 -12.30 -14.52 13.57
C SER A 173 -13.32 -15.55 13.09
N TRP A 174 -13.54 -15.70 11.77
CA TRP A 174 -14.46 -16.69 11.25
C TRP A 174 -13.98 -18.13 11.52
N LYS A 175 -14.89 -18.97 12.04
CA LYS A 175 -14.62 -20.35 12.49
C LYS A 175 -15.33 -21.44 11.67
N GLY A 176 -16.03 -21.06 10.59
CA GLY A 176 -16.70 -22.02 9.73
C GLY A 176 -15.75 -22.84 8.86
N GLN A 177 -16.31 -23.74 8.06
CA GLN A 177 -15.56 -24.61 7.15
C GLN A 177 -15.63 -24.11 5.71
N LYS A 178 -14.53 -24.24 4.96
CA LYS A 178 -14.49 -23.93 3.53
C LYS A 178 -15.47 -24.85 2.78
N PRO A 179 -16.50 -24.33 2.09
CA PRO A 179 -17.42 -25.17 1.32
C PRO A 179 -16.72 -25.93 0.19
N SER A 180 -17.38 -26.99 -0.29
CA SER A 180 -16.96 -27.68 -1.52
C SER A 180 -17.02 -26.74 -2.74
N GLY A 181 -16.16 -26.97 -3.72
CA GLY A 181 -16.10 -26.16 -4.95
C GLY A 181 -15.43 -24.79 -4.82
N ILE A 182 -14.93 -24.42 -3.64
CA ILE A 182 -13.99 -23.29 -3.45
C ILE A 182 -12.57 -23.74 -3.79
N ASP A 183 -11.93 -23.06 -4.73
CA ASP A 183 -10.57 -23.34 -5.19
C ASP A 183 -9.53 -22.97 -4.13
N ARG A 184 -9.64 -21.78 -3.52
CA ARG A 184 -8.72 -21.34 -2.45
C ARG A 184 -9.42 -20.59 -1.33
N PHE A 185 -8.91 -20.76 -0.12
CA PHE A 185 -9.34 -20.04 1.07
C PHE A 185 -8.28 -19.01 1.46
N ILE A 186 -8.68 -17.75 1.53
CA ILE A 186 -7.86 -16.57 1.81
C ILE A 186 -8.34 -16.00 3.15
N LYS A 187 -7.44 -15.91 4.14
CA LYS A 187 -7.77 -15.52 5.50
C LYS A 187 -7.03 -14.23 5.86
N SER A 188 -7.79 -13.17 6.15
CA SER A 188 -7.28 -11.87 6.56
C SER A 188 -7.19 -11.74 8.07
N ARG A 189 -6.22 -10.98 8.56
CA ARG A 189 -6.11 -10.60 9.98
C ARG A 189 -7.09 -9.47 10.34
N SER A 190 -7.74 -8.83 9.38
CA SER A 190 -8.77 -7.81 9.60
C SER A 190 -10.11 -8.20 8.99
N SER A 191 -11.18 -7.65 9.57
CA SER A 191 -12.56 -7.84 9.07
C SER A 191 -12.88 -6.95 7.87
N TYR A 192 -12.15 -5.85 7.68
CA TYR A 192 -12.17 -5.08 6.45
C TYR A 192 -10.92 -5.35 5.63
N VAL A 193 -11.08 -5.56 4.33
CA VAL A 193 -9.99 -5.87 3.39
C VAL A 193 -10.17 -5.06 2.13
N LEU A 194 -9.11 -4.41 1.66
CA LEU A 194 -9.11 -3.79 0.34
C LEU A 194 -8.67 -4.83 -0.70
N GLY A 195 -9.55 -5.10 -1.67
CA GLY A 195 -9.20 -5.81 -2.90
C GLY A 195 -8.85 -4.83 -4.00
N VAL A 196 -7.66 -4.94 -4.61
CA VAL A 196 -7.24 -4.12 -5.76
C VAL A 196 -7.07 -4.99 -7.00
N PHE A 197 -7.92 -4.76 -7.99
CA PHE A 197 -7.98 -5.51 -9.25
C PHE A 197 -7.17 -4.77 -10.31
N ARG A 198 -6.36 -5.52 -11.05
CA ARG A 198 -5.60 -5.03 -12.20
C ARG A 198 -5.76 -6.02 -13.32
N ILE A 199 -6.04 -5.51 -14.50
CA ILE A 199 -6.26 -6.31 -15.70
C ILE A 199 -5.59 -5.59 -16.86
N ARG A 200 -4.71 -6.26 -17.61
CA ARG A 200 -4.04 -5.63 -18.76
C ARG A 200 -5.03 -5.24 -19.84
N ILE A 201 -4.72 -4.19 -20.58
CA ILE A 201 -5.37 -3.76 -21.82
C ILE A 201 -4.40 -4.12 -22.94
N GLU A 202 -4.78 -5.02 -23.85
CA GLU A 202 -3.88 -5.52 -24.89
C GLU A 202 -3.63 -4.49 -26.00
N SER A 203 -4.63 -3.67 -26.32
CA SER A 203 -4.57 -2.61 -27.32
C SER A 203 -5.65 -1.57 -27.09
N SER A 204 -5.61 -0.45 -27.82
CA SER A 204 -6.68 0.57 -27.78
C SER A 204 -8.07 0.02 -28.18
N GLY A 205 -8.12 -1.02 -29.01
CA GLY A 205 -9.37 -1.69 -29.39
C GLY A 205 -9.90 -2.68 -28.35
N ASP A 206 -9.11 -3.01 -27.32
CA ASP A 206 -9.42 -4.07 -26.36
C ASP A 206 -10.34 -3.62 -25.21
N LEU A 207 -10.62 -2.33 -25.08
CA LEU A 207 -11.36 -1.76 -23.94
C LEU A 207 -12.72 -2.41 -23.71
N LYS A 208 -13.50 -2.62 -24.79
CA LYS A 208 -14.81 -3.27 -24.70
C LYS A 208 -14.72 -4.72 -24.22
N ASN A 209 -13.63 -5.43 -24.51
CA ASN A 209 -13.42 -6.78 -24.02
C ASN A 209 -13.08 -6.78 -22.54
N VAL A 210 -12.25 -5.81 -22.11
CA VAL A 210 -11.93 -5.62 -20.69
C VAL A 210 -13.19 -5.31 -19.89
N GLU A 211 -14.05 -4.41 -20.36
CA GLU A 211 -15.33 -4.10 -19.70
C GLU A 211 -16.24 -5.34 -19.59
N LYS A 212 -16.37 -6.13 -20.67
CA LYS A 212 -17.13 -7.40 -20.65
C LYS A 212 -16.53 -8.43 -19.70
N LEU A 213 -15.21 -8.45 -19.56
CA LEU A 213 -14.53 -9.35 -18.64
C LEU A 213 -14.75 -8.91 -17.18
N MET A 214 -14.62 -7.61 -16.93
CA MET A 214 -14.83 -6.95 -15.65
C MET A 214 -16.23 -7.22 -15.08
N SER A 215 -17.27 -7.21 -15.93
CA SER A 215 -18.64 -7.49 -15.49
C SER A 215 -18.90 -8.95 -15.07
N ARG A 216 -17.97 -9.87 -15.34
CA ARG A 216 -18.12 -11.30 -15.00
C ARG A 216 -17.53 -11.65 -13.62
N PHE A 217 -16.83 -10.73 -12.98
CA PHE A 217 -16.44 -10.88 -11.59
C PHE A 217 -17.67 -10.73 -10.70
N SER A 218 -17.75 -11.53 -9.64
CA SER A 218 -18.84 -11.42 -8.68
C SER A 218 -18.34 -11.65 -7.27
N ILE A 219 -18.84 -10.88 -6.33
CA ILE A 219 -18.60 -11.04 -4.90
C ILE A 219 -19.97 -11.27 -4.27
N VAL A 220 -20.12 -12.37 -3.54
CA VAL A 220 -21.36 -12.70 -2.83
C VAL A 220 -21.04 -13.15 -1.41
N PRO A 221 -21.89 -12.82 -0.42
CA PRO A 221 -21.77 -13.39 0.92
C PRO A 221 -21.82 -14.93 0.87
N LEU A 222 -21.13 -15.58 1.80
CA LEU A 222 -21.04 -17.03 1.88
C LEU A 222 -22.41 -17.69 1.97
N SER A 223 -23.29 -17.15 2.81
CA SER A 223 -24.68 -17.57 3.01
C SER A 223 -25.46 -17.64 1.69
N ARG A 224 -25.29 -16.62 0.85
CA ARG A 224 -25.89 -16.55 -0.48
C ARG A 224 -25.25 -17.56 -1.44
N TYR A 225 -23.94 -17.79 -1.35
CA TYR A 225 -23.25 -18.75 -2.19
C TYR A 225 -23.67 -20.20 -1.90
N THR A 226 -23.81 -20.56 -0.62
CA THR A 226 -24.20 -21.92 -0.18
C THR A 226 -25.70 -22.15 -0.18
N GLY A 227 -26.52 -21.11 -0.43
CA GLY A 227 -27.97 -21.19 -0.30
C GLY A 227 -28.44 -21.38 1.15
N THR A 228 -27.55 -21.18 2.13
CA THR A 228 -27.90 -21.22 3.55
C THR A 228 -28.39 -19.83 3.93
N THR A 229 -29.66 -19.53 3.65
CA THR A 229 -30.31 -18.33 4.20
C THR A 229 -30.45 -18.52 5.71
N GLY A 230 -29.54 -17.91 6.47
CA GLY A 230 -29.51 -17.93 7.92
C GLY A 230 -29.30 -16.52 8.45
N GLN A 231 -30.04 -16.19 9.50
CA GLN A 231 -30.13 -14.90 10.19
C GLN A 231 -28.80 -14.47 10.83
N GLU A 232 -27.73 -14.26 10.07
CA GLU A 232 -26.60 -13.55 10.65
C GLU A 232 -27.07 -12.16 11.02
N LYS A 233 -27.08 -11.89 12.32
CA LYS A 233 -27.42 -10.59 12.86
C LYS A 233 -26.40 -9.61 12.29
N MET A 234 -26.84 -8.80 11.34
CA MET A 234 -25.98 -7.78 10.74
C MET A 234 -25.54 -6.84 11.85
N THR A 235 -24.25 -6.87 12.18
CA THR A 235 -23.68 -5.89 13.09
C THR A 235 -23.77 -4.52 12.42
N VAL A 236 -24.61 -3.63 12.97
CA VAL A 236 -24.68 -2.23 12.56
C VAL A 236 -23.50 -1.51 13.20
N VAL A 237 -22.66 -0.91 12.38
CA VAL A 237 -21.49 -0.15 12.82
C VAL A 237 -21.78 1.33 12.60
N SER A 238 -21.63 2.13 13.67
CA SER A 238 -21.62 3.58 13.56
C SER A 238 -20.18 4.01 13.27
N TYR A 239 -19.92 4.44 12.04
CA TYR A 239 -18.57 4.83 11.60
C TYR A 239 -18.31 6.30 11.99
N PRO A 240 -17.25 6.60 12.76
CA PRO A 240 -16.86 7.98 13.03
C PRO A 240 -16.55 8.72 11.73
N ALA A 241 -17.16 9.88 11.50
CA ALA A 241 -16.87 10.67 10.31
C ALA A 241 -15.37 10.91 10.16
N PHE A 242 -14.80 10.58 9.01
CA PHE A 242 -13.37 10.75 8.79
C PHE A 242 -13.04 12.20 8.40
N SER A 243 -12.07 12.78 9.09
CA SER A 243 -11.52 14.10 8.80
C SER A 243 -10.00 14.03 8.91
N PRO A 244 -9.24 14.37 7.85
CA PRO A 244 -7.78 14.26 7.95
C PRO A 244 -7.13 15.37 8.74
N GLU A 245 -7.79 16.52 8.91
CA GLU A 245 -7.36 17.48 9.93
C GLU A 245 -7.47 16.88 11.33
N LYS A 246 -8.56 16.17 11.64
CA LYS A 246 -8.68 15.43 12.90
C LYS A 246 -7.70 14.26 12.99
N ALA A 247 -7.29 13.67 11.87
CA ALA A 247 -6.28 12.61 11.86
C ALA A 247 -4.86 13.14 12.17
N LYS A 248 -4.64 14.46 12.17
CA LYS A 248 -3.37 15.09 12.57
C LYS A 248 -3.36 15.53 14.04
N THR A 249 -4.48 15.43 14.73
CA THR A 249 -4.65 15.79 16.13
C THR A 249 -4.84 14.53 16.99
N PRO A 250 -4.82 14.60 18.34
CA PRO A 250 -4.99 13.43 19.19
C PRO A 250 -6.30 12.64 18.99
N GLU A 251 -7.30 13.19 18.30
CA GLU A 251 -8.47 12.46 17.78
C GLU A 251 -8.08 11.28 16.86
N TYR A 252 -6.86 11.29 16.30
CA TYR A 252 -6.22 10.14 15.70
C TYR A 252 -6.37 8.85 16.53
N PHE A 253 -6.18 8.94 17.85
CA PHE A 253 -6.28 7.78 18.74
C PHE A 253 -7.71 7.27 18.90
N ALA A 254 -8.72 8.13 18.71
CA ALA A 254 -10.12 7.69 18.63
C ALA A 254 -10.38 6.85 17.37
N TYR A 255 -9.85 7.28 16.22
CA TYR A 255 -9.91 6.46 15.00
C TYR A 255 -9.13 5.16 15.16
N LEU A 256 -7.97 5.19 15.84
CA LEU A 256 -7.16 4.00 16.07
C LEU A 256 -7.91 2.98 16.93
N ASN A 257 -8.47 3.39 18.07
CA ASN A 257 -9.30 2.52 18.90
C ASN A 257 -10.47 1.95 18.10
N PHE A 258 -11.16 2.80 17.33
CA PHE A 258 -12.26 2.36 16.48
C PHE A 258 -11.81 1.29 15.48
N MET A 259 -10.69 1.48 14.79
CA MET A 259 -10.25 0.54 13.76
C MET A 259 -9.69 -0.77 14.33
N LEU A 260 -9.01 -0.73 15.46
CA LEU A 260 -8.41 -1.91 16.09
C LEU A 260 -9.45 -2.97 16.46
N GLN A 261 -10.70 -2.61 16.71
CA GLN A 261 -11.77 -3.58 17.02
C GLN A 261 -12.05 -4.54 15.86
N PHE A 262 -11.67 -4.16 14.63
CA PHE A 262 -11.86 -4.97 13.43
C PHE A 262 -10.64 -5.81 13.07
N CYS A 263 -9.59 -5.76 13.90
CA CYS A 263 -8.32 -6.45 13.68
C CYS A 263 -8.15 -7.61 14.67
N SER A 264 -7.55 -8.68 14.19
CA SER A 264 -7.02 -9.77 15.01
C SER A 264 -5.56 -9.48 15.29
N ILE A 265 -5.30 -8.97 16.49
CA ILE A 265 -3.96 -8.67 16.98
C ILE A 265 -3.24 -10.00 17.26
N PRO A 266 -2.02 -10.21 16.73
CA PRO A 266 -1.27 -11.43 16.96
C PRO A 266 -0.81 -11.49 18.43
N GLN A 267 -0.61 -12.70 18.95
CA GLN A 267 -0.32 -12.90 20.36
C GLN A 267 0.98 -12.20 20.78
N GLU A 268 1.94 -12.12 19.86
CA GLU A 268 3.25 -11.47 19.99
C GLU A 268 3.13 -9.95 20.22
N GLU A 269 2.03 -9.33 19.78
CA GLU A 269 1.74 -7.90 19.98
C GLU A 269 0.95 -7.63 21.28
N SER A 270 0.67 -8.65 22.10
CA SER A 270 -0.14 -8.49 23.33
C SER A 270 0.47 -7.49 24.31
N ASP A 271 1.79 -7.51 24.51
CA ASP A 271 2.45 -6.58 25.43
C ASP A 271 2.54 -5.16 24.86
N LEU A 272 2.61 -5.02 23.53
CA LEU A 272 2.49 -3.73 22.85
C LEU A 272 1.10 -3.13 23.10
N MET A 273 0.03 -3.91 22.93
CA MET A 273 -1.34 -3.44 23.21
C MET A 273 -1.54 -3.09 24.69
N LYS A 274 -0.98 -3.85 25.63
CA LYS A 274 -1.01 -3.48 27.06
C LYS A 274 -0.32 -2.15 27.33
N ARG A 275 0.82 -1.88 26.65
CA ARG A 275 1.50 -0.57 26.75
C ARG A 275 0.63 0.56 26.19
N PHE A 276 0.01 0.36 25.03
CA PHE A 276 -0.92 1.32 24.41
C PHE A 276 -2.13 1.63 25.32
N ALA A 277 -2.68 0.62 25.99
CA ALA A 277 -3.80 0.78 26.92
C ALA A 277 -3.49 1.76 28.07
N ARG A 278 -2.22 1.90 28.49
CA ARG A 278 -1.82 2.84 29.56
C ARG A 278 -2.07 4.31 29.21
N ILE A 279 -2.22 4.63 27.92
CA ILE A 279 -2.58 5.98 27.44
C ILE A 279 -3.99 6.04 26.84
N GLY A 280 -4.83 5.01 27.06
CA GLY A 280 -6.22 4.97 26.61
C GLY A 280 -6.41 4.40 25.19
N ILE A 281 -5.38 3.79 24.61
CA ILE A 281 -5.48 3.17 23.29
C ILE A 281 -5.85 1.69 23.44
N GLU A 282 -7.11 1.39 23.17
CA GLU A 282 -7.72 0.08 23.37
C GLU A 282 -8.74 -0.22 22.26
N PRO A 283 -8.75 -1.44 21.67
CA PRO A 283 -9.69 -1.81 20.63
C PRO A 283 -11.16 -1.58 21.01
N GLY A 284 -11.85 -0.74 20.23
CA GLY A 284 -13.28 -0.46 20.36
C GLY A 284 -13.67 0.48 21.52
N LYS A 285 -12.71 0.98 22.31
CA LYS A 285 -12.98 1.90 23.41
C LYS A 285 -13.00 3.36 22.94
N PRO A 286 -13.84 4.24 23.51
CA PRO A 286 -13.76 5.67 23.24
C PRO A 286 -12.40 6.22 23.71
N PHE A 287 -11.91 7.26 23.02
CA PHE A 287 -10.72 8.00 23.43
C PHE A 287 -11.13 9.41 23.83
N ASP A 288 -11.23 9.66 25.14
CA ASP A 288 -11.69 10.94 25.69
C ASP A 288 -10.51 11.90 25.93
N TYR A 289 -10.01 12.50 24.86
CA TYR A 289 -8.92 13.46 24.90
C TYR A 289 -9.24 14.70 25.77
N ALA A 290 -10.50 15.14 25.79
CA ALA A 290 -10.91 16.36 26.49
C ALA A 290 -10.75 16.23 28.01
N SER A 291 -10.97 15.03 28.56
CA SER A 291 -10.85 14.75 29.99
C SER A 291 -9.41 14.66 30.50
N LEU A 292 -8.41 14.59 29.62
CA LEU A 292 -7.00 14.46 30.01
C LEU A 292 -6.44 15.76 30.62
N SER A 293 -5.47 15.63 31.52
CA SER A 293 -4.70 16.79 32.00
C SER A 293 -3.86 17.41 30.89
N GLU A 294 -3.57 18.70 30.99
CA GLU A 294 -2.77 19.44 29.99
C GLU A 294 -1.39 18.82 29.75
N THR A 295 -0.75 18.28 30.79
CA THR A 295 0.51 17.52 30.67
C THR A 295 0.36 16.28 29.80
N ARG A 296 -0.72 15.50 29.98
CA ARG A 296 -0.96 14.29 29.16
C ARG A 296 -1.30 14.68 27.72
N LYS A 297 -2.11 15.73 27.54
CA LYS A 297 -2.44 16.27 26.21
C LYS A 297 -1.19 16.67 25.44
N LYS A 298 -0.29 17.43 26.09
CA LYS A 298 0.99 17.84 25.51
C LYS A 298 1.85 16.63 25.13
N ALA A 299 2.00 15.65 26.03
CA ALA A 299 2.79 14.45 25.77
C ALA A 299 2.27 13.63 24.57
N LEU A 300 0.95 13.53 24.40
CA LEU A 300 0.35 12.88 23.23
C LEU A 300 0.70 13.61 21.93
N ILE A 301 0.61 14.94 21.92
CA ILE A 301 0.96 15.78 20.76
C ILE A 301 2.46 15.64 20.44
N ASP A 302 3.32 15.74 21.45
CA ASP A 302 4.77 15.60 21.30
C ASP A 302 5.13 14.20 20.75
N GLY A 303 4.46 13.16 21.23
CA GLY A 303 4.66 11.79 20.75
C GLY A 303 4.27 11.61 19.28
N MET A 304 3.12 12.17 18.87
CA MET A 304 2.72 12.18 17.46
C MET A 304 3.74 12.92 16.57
N ALA A 305 4.20 14.10 17.01
CA ALA A 305 5.22 14.87 16.30
C ALA A 305 6.56 14.12 16.19
N ALA A 306 6.98 13.44 17.25
CA ALA A 306 8.16 12.59 17.25
C ALA A 306 8.02 11.41 16.28
N GLY A 307 6.82 10.82 16.20
CA GLY A 307 6.51 9.74 15.25
C GLY A 307 6.60 10.23 13.80
N GLN A 308 5.99 11.37 13.48
CA GLN A 308 6.08 12.00 12.17
C GLN A 308 7.53 12.32 11.78
N THR A 309 8.32 12.86 12.71
CA THR A 309 9.75 13.16 12.48
C THR A 309 10.56 11.90 12.10
N GLU A 310 10.24 10.75 12.70
CA GLU A 310 10.87 9.47 12.36
C GLU A 310 10.52 9.00 10.94
N LEU A 311 9.24 9.11 10.53
CA LEU A 311 8.82 8.77 9.18
C LEU A 311 9.50 9.66 8.13
N GLU A 312 9.65 10.95 8.41
CA GLU A 312 10.38 11.87 7.53
C GLU A 312 11.88 11.55 7.45
N ALA A 313 12.48 11.09 8.55
CA ALA A 313 13.88 10.67 8.56
C ALA A 313 14.10 9.43 7.67
N LEU A 314 13.20 8.45 7.73
CA LEU A 314 13.19 7.29 6.84
C LEU A 314 13.05 7.73 5.38
N ALA A 315 12.14 8.65 5.08
CA ALA A 315 11.97 9.19 3.73
C ALA A 315 13.22 9.90 3.19
N ARG A 316 13.89 10.70 4.02
CA ARG A 316 15.17 11.35 3.65
C ARG A 316 16.28 10.33 3.40
N ALA A 317 16.34 9.27 4.19
CA ALA A 317 17.34 8.22 4.06
C ALA A 317 17.18 7.38 2.78
N ASP A 318 15.97 7.28 2.22
CA ASP A 318 15.71 6.52 0.98
C ASP A 318 15.84 7.35 -0.32
N SER A 319 15.72 8.68 -0.25
CA SER A 319 15.73 9.56 -1.42
C SER A 319 17.01 9.47 -2.26
N GLY A 320 16.87 9.49 -3.61
CA GLY A 320 17.98 9.46 -4.56
C GLY A 320 18.70 8.11 -4.69
N LYS A 321 18.18 7.05 -4.07
CA LYS A 321 18.69 5.68 -4.23
C LYS A 321 17.92 4.95 -5.35
N LEU A 322 18.64 4.27 -6.23
CA LEU A 322 18.05 3.37 -7.21
C LEU A 322 17.77 2.01 -6.54
N ASN A 323 16.70 1.95 -5.76
CA ASN A 323 16.34 0.74 -5.00
C ASN A 323 15.01 0.16 -5.49
N PRO A 324 14.84 -1.18 -5.39
CA PRO A 324 13.53 -1.79 -5.53
C PRO A 324 12.59 -1.24 -4.44
N VAL A 325 11.38 -0.87 -4.84
CA VAL A 325 10.29 -0.61 -3.90
C VAL A 325 9.86 -1.96 -3.30
N TYR A 326 9.78 -2.04 -1.96
CA TYR A 326 9.59 -3.28 -1.17
C TYR A 326 10.82 -4.20 -1.15
N LYS A 327 11.77 -3.89 -0.25
CA LYS A 327 12.92 -4.77 -0.02
C LYS A 327 12.45 -6.06 0.63
N THR A 328 12.87 -7.18 0.08
CA THR A 328 12.53 -8.52 0.60
C THR A 328 13.04 -8.79 2.02
N GLU A 329 14.09 -8.09 2.43
CA GLU A 329 14.75 -8.26 3.74
C GLU A 329 14.04 -7.48 4.87
N GLU A 330 13.30 -6.42 4.56
CA GLU A 330 12.62 -5.58 5.55
C GLU A 330 11.14 -5.96 5.65
N LYS A 331 10.82 -6.90 6.56
CA LYS A 331 9.44 -7.34 6.78
C LYS A 331 8.62 -6.25 7.47
N THR A 332 7.60 -5.75 6.77
CA THR A 332 6.67 -4.72 7.30
C THR A 332 5.87 -5.22 8.51
N GLU A 333 5.67 -6.53 8.65
CA GLU A 333 4.86 -7.08 9.74
C GLU A 333 5.46 -6.83 11.14
N GLU A 334 6.79 -6.78 11.25
CA GLU A 334 7.53 -6.66 12.52
C GLU A 334 8.22 -5.29 12.67
N ASN A 335 8.38 -4.54 11.58
CA ASN A 335 9.02 -3.22 11.56
C ASN A 335 7.97 -2.13 11.35
N TYR A 336 7.35 -1.65 12.43
CA TYR A 336 6.27 -0.66 12.37
C TYR A 336 6.68 0.69 11.76
N PRO A 337 7.86 1.27 12.08
CA PRO A 337 8.32 2.48 11.40
C PRO A 337 8.46 2.29 9.88
N TYR A 338 9.04 1.17 9.45
CA TYR A 338 9.16 0.87 8.01
C TYR A 338 7.78 0.64 7.38
N ARG A 339 6.86 -0.08 8.03
CA ARG A 339 5.48 -0.27 7.56
C ARG A 339 4.75 1.05 7.38
N ALA A 340 4.84 1.94 8.36
CA ALA A 340 4.24 3.27 8.31
C ALA A 340 4.84 4.13 7.20
N TYR A 341 6.17 4.13 7.07
CA TYR A 341 6.88 4.80 5.98
C TYR A 341 6.44 4.28 4.60
N MET A 342 6.38 2.95 4.43
CA MET A 342 5.93 2.33 3.18
C MET A 342 4.46 2.65 2.88
N ALA A 343 3.61 2.73 3.91
CA ALA A 343 2.22 3.10 3.76
C ALA A 343 2.03 4.58 3.37
N ASP A 344 2.84 5.52 3.89
CA ASP A 344 2.84 6.92 3.42
C ASP A 344 3.35 7.01 1.98
N ARG A 345 4.50 6.39 1.70
CA ARG A 345 5.21 6.63 0.44
C ARG A 345 4.61 5.86 -0.73
N TYR A 346 4.13 4.66 -0.46
CA TYR A 346 3.62 3.72 -1.46
C TYR A 346 2.34 3.01 -0.96
N PRO A 347 1.20 3.74 -0.92
CA PRO A 347 -0.07 3.19 -0.48
C PRO A 347 -0.48 1.91 -1.22
N PHE A 348 -1.09 0.98 -0.49
CA PHE A 348 -1.49 -0.35 -0.98
C PHE A 348 -0.29 -1.16 -1.49
N GLY A 349 0.75 -1.20 -0.67
CA GLY A 349 2.04 -1.69 -1.12
C GLY A 349 2.04 -3.11 -1.64
N ARG A 350 2.75 -3.36 -2.74
CA ARG A 350 2.67 -4.61 -3.51
C ARG A 350 3.78 -5.55 -3.09
N SER A 351 3.57 -6.85 -3.23
CA SER A 351 4.69 -7.79 -3.09
C SER A 351 5.55 -7.75 -4.36
N SER A 352 6.87 -7.83 -4.17
CA SER A 352 7.85 -7.73 -5.25
C SER A 352 7.70 -8.87 -6.26
N GLU A 353 7.25 -10.06 -5.84
CA GLU A 353 7.01 -11.21 -6.71
C GLU A 353 5.86 -11.00 -7.68
N GLU A 354 4.90 -10.12 -7.36
CA GLU A 354 3.83 -9.76 -8.29
C GLU A 354 4.24 -8.55 -9.14
N MET A 355 4.83 -7.54 -8.52
CA MET A 355 5.28 -6.34 -9.21
C MET A 355 6.45 -5.68 -8.48
N LEU A 356 7.60 -5.63 -9.14
CA LEU A 356 8.78 -4.90 -8.66
C LEU A 356 8.87 -3.55 -9.37
N ALA A 357 8.97 -2.47 -8.61
CA ALA A 357 9.14 -1.12 -9.15
C ALA A 357 10.53 -0.58 -8.84
N ILE A 358 11.13 0.11 -9.80
CA ILE A 358 12.44 0.76 -9.71
C ILE A 358 12.23 2.23 -10.09
N VAL A 359 12.66 3.13 -9.21
CA VAL A 359 12.50 4.58 -9.41
C VAL A 359 13.83 5.21 -9.77
N TYR A 360 13.88 5.87 -10.91
CA TYR A 360 15.01 6.69 -11.34
C TYR A 360 14.73 8.15 -11.03
N GLU A 361 15.31 8.65 -9.93
CA GLU A 361 15.27 10.08 -9.58
C GLU A 361 16.54 10.83 -10.05
N THR A 362 17.60 10.10 -10.38
CA THR A 362 18.91 10.65 -10.76
C THR A 362 19.55 9.90 -11.93
N GLU A 363 20.46 10.57 -12.63
CA GLU A 363 21.39 9.93 -13.57
C GLU A 363 22.53 9.18 -12.87
N ALA A 364 23.37 8.47 -13.62
CA ALA A 364 24.56 7.75 -13.16
C ALA A 364 25.47 8.57 -12.22
N GLY A 365 25.58 9.88 -12.44
CA GLY A 365 26.32 10.84 -11.59
C GLY A 365 25.55 11.39 -10.39
N ARG A 366 24.41 10.78 -10.02
CA ARG A 366 23.50 11.21 -8.94
C ARG A 366 22.94 12.63 -9.07
N LYS A 367 22.97 13.22 -10.26
CA LYS A 367 22.28 14.49 -10.52
C LYS A 367 20.80 14.22 -10.80
N LYS A 368 19.92 15.05 -10.23
CA LYS A 368 18.47 14.95 -10.46
C LYS A 368 18.14 15.08 -11.95
N LEU A 369 17.11 14.36 -12.37
CA LEU A 369 16.66 14.39 -13.75
C LEU A 369 15.89 15.69 -14.06
N VAL A 370 16.24 16.36 -15.15
CA VAL A 370 15.57 17.57 -15.65
C VAL A 370 15.50 17.52 -17.17
N GLY A 371 14.32 17.68 -17.76
CA GLY A 371 14.11 17.35 -19.18
C GLY A 371 14.67 18.32 -20.21
N ARG A 372 15.38 19.37 -19.78
CA ARG A 372 16.26 20.15 -20.67
C ARG A 372 17.49 19.35 -21.15
N ASN A 373 17.86 18.30 -20.43
CA ASN A 373 18.96 17.42 -20.79
C ASN A 373 18.44 16.19 -21.54
N ARG A 374 19.34 15.50 -22.24
CA ARG A 374 19.06 14.19 -22.84
C ARG A 374 19.52 13.09 -21.92
N TYR A 375 18.81 11.97 -21.97
CA TYR A 375 19.19 10.77 -21.25
C TYR A 375 19.01 9.52 -22.11
N GLU A 376 19.69 8.44 -21.74
CA GLU A 376 19.52 7.12 -22.33
C GLU A 376 19.46 6.06 -21.21
N LEU A 377 18.51 5.14 -21.35
CA LEU A 377 18.50 3.89 -20.63
C LEU A 377 18.82 2.76 -21.63
N ARG A 378 19.91 2.04 -21.39
CA ARG A 378 20.37 0.96 -22.28
C ARG A 378 20.41 -0.37 -21.54
N PHE A 379 19.69 -1.35 -22.06
CA PHE A 379 19.77 -2.75 -21.62
C PHE A 379 20.64 -3.53 -22.59
N GLU A 380 21.66 -4.22 -22.10
CA GLU A 380 22.42 -5.15 -22.94
C GLU A 380 21.56 -6.37 -23.31
N LYS A 381 21.91 -7.03 -24.43
CA LYS A 381 21.15 -8.16 -25.00
C LYS A 381 20.75 -9.22 -23.96
N ASP A 382 21.72 -9.63 -23.13
CA ASP A 382 21.52 -10.66 -22.10
C ASP A 382 21.12 -10.08 -20.73
N ARG A 383 20.71 -8.81 -20.70
CA ARG A 383 20.34 -8.05 -19.50
C ARG A 383 19.03 -7.27 -19.67
N LEU A 384 18.15 -7.70 -20.57
CA LEU A 384 16.76 -7.22 -20.61
C LEU A 384 16.04 -7.51 -19.27
N PRO A 385 15.00 -6.74 -18.88
CA PRO A 385 14.29 -6.97 -17.63
C PRO A 385 13.74 -8.40 -17.51
N PRO A 386 14.12 -9.18 -16.48
CA PRO A 386 13.74 -10.58 -16.37
C PRO A 386 12.36 -10.70 -15.73
N VAL A 387 11.34 -10.96 -16.57
CA VAL A 387 9.93 -11.03 -16.18
C VAL A 387 9.25 -12.22 -16.84
N ASP A 388 8.22 -12.76 -16.19
CA ASP A 388 7.34 -13.79 -16.75
C ASP A 388 6.08 -13.21 -17.40
N ALA A 389 5.71 -11.97 -17.06
CA ALA A 389 4.61 -11.26 -17.72
C ALA A 389 5.12 -10.20 -18.69
N PHE A 390 5.49 -9.02 -18.20
CA PHE A 390 5.97 -7.90 -19.02
C PHE A 390 6.59 -6.82 -18.12
N TRP A 391 7.16 -5.79 -18.72
CA TRP A 391 7.68 -4.62 -18.02
C TRP A 391 7.26 -3.32 -18.71
N THR A 392 7.21 -2.24 -17.93
CA THR A 392 6.88 -0.90 -18.41
C THR A 392 7.88 0.14 -17.94
N LEU A 393 8.15 1.14 -18.77
CA LEU A 393 8.94 2.32 -18.40
C LEU A 393 8.07 3.58 -18.58
N THR A 394 7.85 4.34 -17.51
CA THR A 394 6.95 5.50 -17.51
C THR A 394 7.64 6.75 -16.97
N VAL A 395 7.47 7.88 -17.63
CA VAL A 395 8.01 9.19 -17.20
C VAL A 395 6.96 10.01 -16.45
N TYR A 396 7.34 10.60 -15.32
CA TYR A 396 6.49 11.46 -14.50
C TYR A 396 7.16 12.81 -14.20
N SER A 397 6.41 13.92 -14.32
CA SER A 397 6.86 15.26 -13.89
C SER A 397 6.96 15.37 -12.36
N SER A 398 8.00 16.03 -11.87
CA SER A 398 8.23 16.33 -10.45
C SER A 398 7.88 17.80 -10.17
N GLY A 399 6.81 18.06 -9.42
CA GLY A 399 6.53 19.39 -8.82
C GLY A 399 5.54 20.32 -9.54
N LYS A 400 4.94 19.95 -10.67
CA LYS A 400 3.79 20.66 -11.29
C LYS A 400 2.84 19.65 -11.93
N LYS A 401 1.53 19.97 -11.95
CA LYS A 401 0.47 19.18 -12.61
C LYS A 401 0.96 18.71 -13.98
N PRO A 402 0.78 17.42 -14.34
CA PRO A 402 1.08 16.96 -15.69
C PRO A 402 0.28 17.81 -16.67
N SER A 403 0.95 18.56 -17.54
CA SER A 403 0.28 19.29 -18.60
C SER A 403 -0.27 18.27 -19.59
N LEU A 404 -1.56 17.98 -19.48
CA LEU A 404 -2.30 17.15 -20.42
C LEU A 404 -2.47 17.89 -21.75
N LYS A 405 -1.40 17.91 -22.55
CA LYS A 405 -1.64 17.52 -23.93
C LYS A 405 -1.99 16.02 -23.91
N PRO A 406 -2.79 15.49 -24.85
CA PRO A 406 -3.23 14.08 -24.86
C PRO A 406 -2.12 12.98 -24.77
N ASN A 407 -0.84 13.36 -24.63
CA ASN A 407 0.36 12.52 -24.54
C ASN A 407 1.21 12.80 -23.27
N SER A 408 0.64 13.23 -22.14
CA SER A 408 1.44 13.77 -21.01
C SER A 408 2.09 12.76 -20.07
N ALA A 409 1.94 11.46 -20.31
CA ALA A 409 2.84 10.43 -19.82
C ALA A 409 3.21 9.53 -21.01
N TYR A 410 4.52 9.41 -21.27
CA TYR A 410 5.02 8.50 -22.29
C TYR A 410 5.38 7.20 -21.60
N ILE A 411 4.65 6.14 -21.96
CA ILE A 411 4.89 4.78 -21.48
C ILE A 411 5.50 3.96 -22.61
N LEU A 412 6.54 3.20 -22.26
CA LEU A 412 6.96 2.04 -23.04
C LEU A 412 6.42 0.80 -22.35
N ASN A 413 5.68 -0.05 -23.08
CA ASN A 413 5.14 -1.31 -22.59
C ASN A 413 5.60 -2.45 -23.50
N SER A 414 6.45 -3.31 -22.96
CA SER A 414 7.06 -4.44 -23.69
C SER A 414 6.06 -5.50 -24.19
N ALA A 415 4.83 -5.53 -23.67
CA ALA A 415 3.82 -6.48 -24.12
C ALA A 415 3.00 -5.97 -25.31
N SER A 416 2.82 -4.66 -25.45
CA SER A 416 1.95 -4.06 -26.47
C SER A 416 2.71 -3.34 -27.58
N GLN A 417 4.02 -3.11 -27.40
CA GLN A 417 4.87 -2.44 -28.39
C GLN A 417 5.93 -3.38 -28.94
N ILE A 418 6.18 -3.26 -30.24
CA ILE A 418 7.32 -3.92 -30.89
C ILE A 418 8.54 -3.04 -30.61
N LEU A 419 9.44 -3.52 -29.76
CA LEU A 419 10.67 -2.83 -29.42
C LEU A 419 11.75 -3.09 -30.48
N GLN A 420 12.43 -2.03 -30.89
CA GLN A 420 13.54 -2.12 -31.83
C GLN A 420 14.84 -2.40 -31.07
N LEU A 421 15.41 -3.58 -31.28
CA LEU A 421 16.73 -3.89 -30.79
C LEU A 421 17.79 -3.30 -31.72
N ASN A 422 18.93 -2.93 -31.15
CA ASN A 422 20.13 -2.60 -31.88
C ASN A 422 20.71 -3.86 -32.57
N GLU A 423 21.65 -3.69 -33.50
CA GLU A 423 22.28 -4.81 -34.23
C GLU A 423 23.00 -5.81 -33.29
N ASP A 424 23.54 -5.31 -32.17
CA ASP A 424 24.17 -6.13 -31.12
C ASP A 424 23.16 -6.85 -30.20
N GLY A 425 21.85 -6.65 -30.43
CA GLY A 425 20.75 -7.21 -29.65
C GLY A 425 20.41 -6.43 -28.37
N SER A 426 21.10 -5.33 -28.07
CA SER A 426 20.76 -4.44 -26.96
C SER A 426 19.50 -3.61 -27.23
N LEU A 427 18.91 -3.06 -26.17
CA LEU A 427 17.78 -2.15 -26.24
C LEU A 427 18.19 -0.78 -25.70
N SER A 428 18.27 0.21 -26.60
CA SER A 428 18.44 1.62 -26.25
C SER A 428 17.09 2.34 -26.20
N ILE A 429 16.87 3.08 -25.11
CA ILE A 429 15.69 3.91 -24.88
C ILE A 429 16.19 5.34 -24.64
N PRO A 430 16.11 6.23 -25.64
CA PRO A 430 16.41 7.65 -25.45
C PRO A 430 15.26 8.37 -24.72
N LEU A 431 15.60 9.25 -23.79
CA LEU A 431 14.67 10.09 -23.02
C LEU A 431 15.02 11.56 -23.24
N GLN A 432 14.17 12.30 -23.96
CA GLN A 432 14.41 13.72 -24.29
C GLN A 432 13.13 14.43 -24.70
N GLN A 433 13.09 15.75 -24.55
CA GLN A 433 11.85 16.53 -24.77
C GLN A 433 11.31 16.44 -26.20
N GLU A 434 12.17 16.62 -27.20
CA GLU A 434 11.81 16.65 -28.63
C GLU A 434 12.33 15.42 -29.36
N ILE A 435 11.56 14.92 -30.34
CA ILE A 435 11.94 13.78 -31.20
C ILE A 435 12.81 14.32 -32.35
N PRO A 436 14.11 14.00 -32.43
CA PRO A 436 14.89 14.18 -33.65
C PRO A 436 14.30 13.29 -34.74
N GLU A 437 14.32 13.75 -35.99
CA GLU A 437 13.74 13.01 -37.11
C GLU A 437 14.31 11.58 -37.25
N SER A 438 15.57 11.39 -36.86
CA SER A 438 16.27 10.09 -36.79
C SER A 438 15.71 9.12 -35.74
N LEU A 439 14.98 9.59 -34.73
CA LEU A 439 14.40 8.78 -33.65
C LEU A 439 12.88 8.56 -33.78
N LYS A 440 12.23 9.08 -34.84
CA LYS A 440 10.77 8.95 -35.03
C LYS A 440 10.26 7.50 -35.11
N ARG A 441 11.16 6.52 -35.27
CA ARG A 441 10.85 5.09 -35.29
C ARG A 441 11.49 4.30 -34.16
N THR A 442 12.23 4.90 -33.23
CA THR A 442 12.94 4.17 -32.17
C THR A 442 12.11 4.04 -30.89
N ASN A 443 12.65 3.38 -29.85
CA ASN A 443 12.01 3.19 -28.54
C ASN A 443 12.01 4.45 -27.65
N TRP A 444 11.96 5.65 -28.25
CA TRP A 444 12.10 6.92 -27.54
C TRP A 444 10.93 7.23 -26.59
N LEU A 445 11.22 7.93 -25.49
CA LEU A 445 10.25 8.48 -24.55
C LEU A 445 10.42 9.99 -24.38
N SER A 446 9.33 10.77 -24.49
CA SER A 446 9.39 12.19 -24.14
C SER A 446 9.40 12.41 -22.63
N VAL A 447 10.12 13.45 -22.24
CA VAL A 447 10.21 13.94 -20.87
C VAL A 447 9.67 15.36 -20.76
N PRO A 448 9.12 15.76 -19.60
CA PRO A 448 8.70 17.13 -19.37
C PRO A 448 9.91 18.06 -19.24
N SER A 449 9.78 19.34 -19.57
CA SER A 449 10.88 20.31 -19.50
C SER A 449 11.45 20.53 -18.09
N GLY A 450 10.63 20.29 -17.07
CA GLY A 450 10.99 20.43 -15.65
C GLY A 450 11.68 19.21 -15.05
N PRO A 451 11.81 19.19 -13.71
CA PRO A 451 12.24 18.00 -12.98
C PRO A 451 11.31 16.82 -13.26
N PHE A 452 11.85 15.61 -13.32
CA PHE A 452 11.05 14.39 -13.56
C PHE A 452 11.65 13.17 -12.84
N PHE A 453 10.92 12.06 -12.84
CA PHE A 453 11.42 10.74 -12.48
C PHE A 453 10.92 9.70 -13.47
N VAL A 454 11.62 8.57 -13.56
CA VAL A 454 11.22 7.44 -14.40
C VAL A 454 10.90 6.24 -13.52
N LEU A 455 9.82 5.55 -13.83
CA LEU A 455 9.40 4.32 -13.15
C LEU A 455 9.55 3.14 -14.09
N LEU A 456 10.44 2.21 -13.76
CA LEU A 456 10.53 0.89 -14.40
C LEU A 456 9.76 -0.11 -13.53
N GLN A 457 8.72 -0.72 -14.09
CA GLN A 457 7.92 -1.73 -13.38
C GLN A 457 8.08 -3.07 -14.08
N LEU A 458 8.44 -4.09 -13.30
CA LEU A 458 8.56 -5.48 -13.71
C LEU A 458 7.35 -6.23 -13.16
N TYR A 459 6.55 -6.83 -14.03
CA TYR A 459 5.37 -7.60 -13.65
C TYR A 459 5.72 -9.08 -13.66
N GLN A 460 5.50 -9.74 -12.52
CA GLN A 460 5.97 -11.11 -12.27
C GLN A 460 7.48 -11.23 -12.56
N PRO A 461 8.33 -10.45 -11.87
CA PRO A 461 9.78 -10.53 -12.03
C PRO A 461 10.27 -11.93 -11.68
N ARG A 462 11.25 -12.41 -12.44
CA ARG A 462 11.93 -13.67 -12.14
C ARG A 462 12.90 -13.51 -10.98
N GLU A 463 13.39 -14.65 -10.47
CA GLU A 463 14.32 -14.68 -9.35
C GLU A 463 15.57 -13.83 -9.56
N GLU A 464 16.03 -13.66 -10.80
CA GLU A 464 17.22 -12.86 -11.09
C GLU A 464 17.03 -11.40 -10.67
N ALA A 465 15.86 -10.80 -10.91
CA ALA A 465 15.55 -9.45 -10.43
C ALA A 465 15.28 -9.41 -8.93
N LEU A 466 14.56 -10.41 -8.39
CA LEU A 466 14.19 -10.46 -6.97
C LEU A 466 15.41 -10.65 -6.05
N LYS A 467 16.40 -11.43 -6.49
CA LYS A 467 17.63 -11.73 -5.74
C LYS A 467 18.79 -10.80 -6.10
N GLY A 468 18.55 -9.77 -6.93
CA GLY A 468 19.57 -8.78 -7.33
C GLY A 468 20.68 -9.30 -8.25
N ILE A 469 20.55 -10.51 -8.81
CA ILE A 469 21.47 -11.09 -9.82
C ILE A 469 21.42 -10.24 -11.11
N TRP A 470 20.21 -9.83 -11.47
CA TRP A 470 19.97 -8.79 -12.45
C TRP A 470 19.86 -7.45 -11.72
N SER A 471 20.52 -6.44 -12.27
CA SER A 471 20.42 -5.06 -11.78
C SER A 471 19.98 -4.15 -12.92
N PRO A 472 19.07 -3.20 -12.65
CA PRO A 472 18.68 -2.22 -13.65
C PRO A 472 19.89 -1.40 -14.12
N PRO A 473 20.00 -1.08 -15.42
CA PRO A 473 21.02 -0.16 -15.89
C PRO A 473 20.77 1.23 -15.32
N GLN A 474 21.83 2.01 -15.16
CA GLN A 474 21.72 3.43 -14.77
C GLN A 474 21.25 4.28 -15.96
N LEU A 475 20.48 5.32 -15.66
CA LEU A 475 20.13 6.34 -16.63
C LEU A 475 21.35 7.23 -16.90
N ARG A 476 21.76 7.39 -18.15
CA ARG A 476 22.95 8.17 -18.52
C ARG A 476 22.58 9.45 -19.23
N ASN A 477 23.39 10.48 -19.07
CA ASN A 477 23.38 11.65 -19.94
C ASN A 477 24.51 11.48 -20.98
N PRO A 478 24.19 11.23 -22.26
CA PRO A 478 25.18 10.99 -23.31
C PRO A 478 26.06 12.22 -23.59
N ASP A 479 25.60 13.43 -23.20
CA ASP A 479 26.36 14.68 -23.32
C ASP A 479 27.24 14.96 -22.10
N GLY A 480 27.22 14.09 -21.09
CA GLY A 480 28.03 14.19 -19.88
C GLY A 480 29.43 13.57 -20.05
N ALA A 481 30.45 14.20 -19.46
CA ALA A 481 31.82 13.69 -19.48
C ALA A 481 31.95 12.36 -18.71
N GLY A 482 32.26 11.27 -19.43
CA GLY A 482 32.70 9.98 -18.90
C GLY A 482 31.61 9.11 -18.27
N ALA A 483 31.09 8.14 -19.00
CA ALA A 483 30.26 7.07 -18.41
C ALA A 483 30.49 5.74 -19.13
N GLU A 484 31.49 4.97 -18.66
CA GLU A 484 31.60 3.55 -18.97
C GLU A 484 30.38 2.78 -18.45
N ASN A 485 30.09 1.66 -19.12
CA ASN A 485 28.96 0.80 -18.87
C ASN A 485 29.14 -0.06 -17.59
N ARG A 486 29.27 0.56 -16.41
CA ARG A 486 29.36 -0.20 -15.16
C ARG A 486 27.95 -0.55 -14.69
N ALA A 487 27.61 -1.84 -14.79
CA ALA A 487 26.55 -2.41 -13.98
C ALA A 487 26.82 -2.06 -12.50
N LEU A 488 25.76 -1.84 -11.73
CA LEU A 488 25.93 -1.69 -10.29
C LEU A 488 26.67 -2.92 -9.75
N PRO A 489 27.60 -2.76 -8.78
CA PRO A 489 28.10 -3.91 -8.05
C PRO A 489 26.91 -4.65 -7.45
N SER A 490 26.93 -5.97 -7.56
CA SER A 490 25.93 -6.86 -6.96
C SER A 490 25.62 -6.39 -5.54
N VAL A 491 24.34 -6.24 -5.20
CA VAL A 491 23.95 -6.10 -3.79
C VAL A 491 24.37 -7.42 -3.14
N VAL A 492 25.46 -7.37 -2.37
CA VAL A 492 25.88 -8.50 -1.54
C VAL A 492 24.77 -8.69 -0.51
N VAL A 493 23.98 -9.74 -0.69
CA VAL A 493 23.09 -10.26 0.36
C VAL A 493 24.00 -10.73 1.49
N PRO A 494 23.97 -10.13 2.69
CA PRO A 494 24.72 -10.65 3.81
C PRO A 494 24.03 -11.92 4.31
N GLY A 495 24.69 -13.07 4.17
CA GLY A 495 24.47 -14.26 5.00
C GLY A 495 23.47 -15.30 4.48
N THR A 496 24.03 -16.42 4.04
CA THR A 496 23.63 -17.74 4.56
C THR A 496 23.51 -17.77 6.07
#